data_AF-A0A2V9BWR1-F1
#
_entry.id   AF-A0A2V9BWR1-F1
#
_cell.length_a   1.000
_cell.length_b   1.000
_cell.length_c   1.000
_cell.angle_alpha   90.00
_cell.angle_beta   90.00
_cell.angle_gamma   90.00
#
_symmetry.space_group_name_H-M   'P 1'
#
loop_
_entity.id
_entity.type
_entity.pdbx_description
1 polymer ?
#
loop_
_entity_poly.entity_id
_entity_poly.type
_entity_poly.pdbx_seq_one_letter_code
_entity_poly.pdbx_strand_id
1 'polypeptide(L)' 'MIGKPEDVELLRRSLGFVDPNPEVDKDKSRHSGMLRYGNEPLALWASCQGSAHASWIAESISWVDRPKGKRAEG' A
#
# COMPACT_ATOMS: atom_id res chain seq x y z
N MET A 1 0.82 -10.90 14.61
CA MET A 1 0.84 -9.45 14.33
C MET A 1 -0.41 -9.14 13.52
N ILE A 2 -1.51 -8.77 14.17
CA ILE A 2 -2.68 -8.18 13.50
C ILE A 2 -3.13 -7.06 14.43
N GLY A 3 -3.10 -5.82 13.95
CA GLY A 3 -3.46 -4.63 14.73
C GLY A 3 -4.90 -4.67 15.19
N LYS A 4 -5.26 -3.87 16.21
CA LYS A 4 -6.64 -3.82 16.69
C LYS A 4 -7.56 -3.31 15.56
N PRO A 5 -8.83 -3.73 15.52
CA PRO A 5 -9.77 -3.25 14.49
C PRO A 5 -9.83 -1.71 14.41
N GLU A 6 -9.74 -1.02 15.55
CA GLU A 6 -9.68 0.44 15.61
C GLU A 6 -8.44 1.01 14.90
N ASP A 7 -7.26 0.38 15.09
CA ASP A 7 -6.01 0.82 14.46
C ASP A 7 -6.08 0.64 12.93
N VAL A 8 -6.67 -0.48 12.48
CA VAL A 8 -6.87 -0.75 11.05
C VAL A 8 -7.79 0.30 10.43
N GLU A 9 -8.89 0.65 11.11
CA GLU A 9 -9.83 1.68 10.63
C GLU A 9 -9.19 3.07 10.59
N LEU A 10 -8.39 3.42 11.61
CA LEU A 10 -7.63 4.67 11.64
C LEU A 10 -6.67 4.77 10.45
N LEU A 11 -5.90 3.72 10.17
CA LEU A 11 -4.97 3.66 9.04
C LEU A 11 -5.71 3.78 7.71
N ARG A 12 -6.82 3.04 7.57
CA ARG A 12 -7.63 3.03 6.37
C ARG A 12 -8.13 4.44 6.03
N ARG A 13 -8.62 5.19 7.02
CA ARG A 13 -9.02 6.59 6.88
C ARG A 13 -7.86 7.52 6.57
N SER A 14 -6.77 7.39 7.32
CA SER A 14 -5.60 8.26 7.18
C SER A 14 -4.89 8.11 5.84
N LEU A 15 -4.94 6.91 5.25
CA LEU A 15 -4.29 6.58 3.98
C LEU A 15 -5.24 6.67 2.77
N GLY A 16 -6.50 7.06 2.98
CA GLY A 16 -7.47 7.24 1.89
C GLY A 16 -8.06 5.94 1.33
N PHE A 17 -8.00 4.83 2.08
CA PHE A 17 -8.64 3.55 1.73
C PHE A 17 -10.12 3.50 2.14
N VAL A 18 -10.83 4.60 1.94
CA VAL A 18 -12.23 4.78 2.31
C VAL A 18 -13.02 5.25 1.12
N ASP A 19 -14.19 4.65 0.89
CA ASP A 19 -15.17 5.21 -0.03
C ASP A 19 -15.90 6.39 0.64
N PRO A 20 -16.03 7.57 -0.02
CA PRO A 20 -16.78 8.69 0.52
C PRO A 20 -18.23 8.35 0.88
N ASN A 21 -18.84 7.36 0.22
CA ASN A 21 -20.15 6.82 0.55
C ASN A 21 -20.04 5.71 1.60
N PRO A 22 -20.51 5.92 2.83
CA PRO A 22 -20.36 4.95 3.92
C PRO A 22 -21.10 3.63 3.68
N GLU A 23 -22.16 3.60 2.86
CA GLU A 23 -22.86 2.35 2.53
C GLU A 23 -22.05 1.50 1.54
N VAL A 24 -21.29 2.15 0.64
CA VAL A 24 -20.36 1.46 -0.26
C VAL A 24 -19.13 0.97 0.50
N ASP A 25 -18.61 1.80 1.41
CA ASP A 25 -17.43 1.51 2.23
C ASP A 25 -17.62 0.32 3.18
N LYS A 26 -18.86 0.09 3.64
CA LYS A 26 -19.22 -1.06 4.48
C LYS A 26 -19.21 -2.38 3.69
N ASP A 27 -19.45 -2.33 2.37
CA ASP A 27 -19.50 -3.51 1.52
C ASP A 27 -18.09 -3.97 1.13
N LYS A 28 -17.54 -4.84 1.98
CA LYS A 28 -16.20 -5.42 1.80
C LYS A 28 -16.05 -6.25 0.52
N SER A 29 -17.13 -6.68 -0.12
CA SER A 29 -17.05 -7.42 -1.39
C SER A 29 -16.52 -6.56 -2.54
N ARG A 30 -16.62 -5.23 -2.39
CA ARG A 30 -16.19 -4.24 -3.39
C ARG A 30 -14.74 -3.77 -3.18
N HIS A 31 -14.10 -4.18 -2.09
CA HIS A 31 -12.73 -3.79 -1.78
C HIS A 31 -11.76 -4.71 -2.52
N SER A 32 -10.96 -4.14 -3.42
CA SER A 32 -9.99 -4.89 -4.25
C SER A 32 -8.75 -5.38 -3.49
N GLY A 33 -8.61 -5.06 -2.20
CA GLY A 33 -7.49 -5.51 -1.37
C GLY A 33 -6.15 -4.89 -1.78
N MET A 34 -6.06 -3.57 -1.78
CA MET A 34 -4.83 -2.83 -2.13
C MET A 34 -3.73 -2.98 -1.05
N LEU A 35 -2.48 -3.08 -1.49
CA LEU A 35 -1.29 -3.00 -0.64
C LEU A 35 -0.66 -1.62 -0.78
N ARG A 36 -0.41 -0.92 0.34
CA ARG A 36 0.38 0.33 0.40
C ARG A 36 1.72 0.02 1.03
N TYR A 37 2.80 0.53 0.46
CA TYR A 37 4.15 0.35 0.96
C TYR A 37 5.00 1.59 0.64
N GLY A 38 6.07 1.80 1.41
CA GLY A 38 6.91 2.98 1.25
C GLY A 38 8.25 2.86 1.95
N ASN A 39 9.17 3.73 1.55
CA ASN A 39 10.49 3.93 2.12
C ASN A 39 10.55 5.38 2.61
N GLU A 40 10.32 5.56 3.91
CA GLU A 40 10.22 6.90 4.52
C GLU A 40 11.51 7.72 4.41
N PRO A 41 12.72 7.16 4.63
CA PRO A 41 13.97 7.89 4.38
C PRO A 41 14.13 8.44 2.95
N LEU A 42 13.51 7.81 1.96
CA LEU A 42 13.52 8.25 0.56
C LEU A 42 12.25 9.03 0.17
N ALA A 43 11.29 9.18 1.09
CA ALA A 43 9.96 9.72 0.84
C ALA A 43 9.24 9.07 -0.37
N LEU A 44 9.51 7.78 -0.62
CA LEU A 44 8.90 7.03 -1.72
C LEU A 44 7.73 6.20 -1.20
N TRP A 45 6.58 6.31 -1.87
CA TRP A 45 5.37 5.59 -1.49
C TRP A 45 4.65 5.08 -2.74
N ALA A 46 4.34 3.78 -2.79
CA ALA A 46 3.62 3.16 -3.90
C ALA A 46 2.51 2.21 -3.40
N SER A 47 1.70 1.71 -4.32
CA SER A 47 0.66 0.73 -4.04
C SER A 47 0.47 -0.24 -5.20
N CYS A 48 0.01 -1.44 -4.89
CA CYS A 48 -0.33 -2.46 -5.88
C CYS A 48 -1.55 -3.27 -5.42
N GLN A 49 -2.12 -4.10 -6.30
CA GLN A 49 -3.17 -5.05 -5.92
C GLN A 49 -2.56 -6.14 -5.02
N GLY A 50 -3.15 -6.38 -3.86
CA GLY A 50 -2.67 -7.39 -2.91
C GLY A 50 -2.91 -8.83 -3.38
N SER A 51 -3.81 -9.03 -4.33
CA SER A 51 -4.07 -10.31 -4.99
C SER A 51 -3.19 -10.58 -6.22
N ALA A 52 -2.21 -9.72 -6.51
CA ALA A 52 -1.28 -9.92 -7.61
C ALA A 52 -0.33 -11.11 -7.34
N HIS A 53 0.32 -11.62 -8.39
CA HIS A 53 1.33 -12.66 -8.22
C HIS A 53 2.47 -12.17 -7.32
N ALA A 54 2.92 -13.02 -6.39
CA ALA A 54 3.89 -12.62 -5.37
C ALA A 54 5.18 -12.02 -5.95
N SER A 55 5.66 -12.53 -7.10
CA SER A 55 6.84 -11.98 -7.77
C SER A 55 6.63 -10.55 -8.26
N TRP A 56 5.42 -10.18 -8.70
CA TRP A 56 5.11 -8.82 -9.13
C TRP A 56 4.96 -7.87 -7.95
N ILE A 57 4.45 -8.36 -6.82
CA ILE A 57 4.41 -7.57 -5.58
C ILE A 57 5.85 -7.28 -5.12
N ALA A 58 6.71 -8.30 -5.08
CA ALA A 58 8.12 -8.14 -4.71
C ALA A 58 8.85 -7.17 -5.65
N GLU A 59 8.63 -7.30 -6.95
CA GLU A 59 9.14 -6.36 -7.95
C GLU A 59 8.64 -4.94 -7.66
N SER A 60 7.33 -4.76 -7.45
CA SER A 60 6.70 -3.46 -7.17
C SER A 60 7.28 -2.79 -5.91
N ILE A 61 7.61 -3.55 -4.88
CA ILE A 61 8.27 -3.06 -3.66
C ILE A 61 9.71 -2.61 -3.94
N SER A 62 10.45 -3.32 -4.79
CA SER A 62 11.85 -2.98 -5.11
C SER A 62 12.00 -1.57 -5.71
N TRP A 63 10.97 -1.04 -6.36
CA TRP A 63 10.97 0.32 -6.92
C TRP A 63 11.07 1.42 -5.86
N VAL A 64 10.57 1.17 -4.65
CA VAL A 64 10.66 2.12 -3.52
C VAL A 64 11.86 1.87 -2.62
N ASP A 65 12.55 0.73 -2.78
CA ASP A 65 13.70 0.31 -1.97
C ASP A 65 15.05 0.54 -2.68
N ARG A 66 15.16 1.55 -3.56
CA ARG A 66 16.38 1.77 -4.36
C ARG A 66 17.63 1.75 -3.46
N PRO A 67 18.59 0.84 -3.71
CA PRO A 67 19.80 0.79 -2.90
C PRO A 67 20.58 2.09 -3.08
N LYS A 68 21.10 2.65 -1.98
CA LYS A 68 22.06 3.75 -2.01
C LYS A 68 23.30 3.29 -2.78
N GLY A 69 23.37 3.56 -4.09
CA GLY A 69 24.53 3.17 -4.89
C GLY A 69 24.40 3.24 -6.41
N LYS A 70 23.20 3.10 -6.99
CA LYS A 70 23.04 3.32 -8.44
C LYS A 70 22.60 4.76 -8.71
N ARG A 71 23.59 5.67 -8.71
CA ARG A 71 23.46 6.90 -9.51
C ARG A 71 23.22 6.43 -10.95
N ALA A 72 22.21 6.99 -11.61
CA ALA A 72 22.10 6.83 -13.05
C ALA A 72 23.39 7.41 -13.65
N GLU A 73 24.23 6.55 -14.18
CA GLU A 73 25.33 6.97 -15.03
C GLU A 73 24.73 7.37 -16.38
N GLY A 74 24.96 8.62 -16.78
CA GLY A 74 24.89 9.11 -18.15
C GLY A 74 23.51 9.20 -18.77
#